data_AF-A0A7S2WJW5-F1
#
_entry.id   AF-A0A7S2WJW5-F1
#
_cell.length_a   1.000
_cell.length_b   1.000
_cell.length_c   1.000
_cell.angle_alpha   90.00
_cell.angle_beta   90.00
_cell.angle_gamma   90.00
#
_symmetry.space_group_name_H-M   'P 1'
#
loop_
_entity.id
_entity.type
_entity.pdbx_description
1 polymer ?
#
loop_
_entity_poly.entity_id
_entity_poly.type
_entity_poly.pdbx_seq_one_letter_code
_entity_poly.pdbx_strand_id
1 'polypeptide(L)'
;YLSGSGLRKLFQILKDVHPEALSDALAIMLKHCKRNKSEAASYLKEISKTSHILQRDEATNPTSNSVMTANQPPIFTEHSQSPEDIMEQKMPVNGNSLPSSPLTALSVELNRGHIYGVNSSSGVSSPSNSSIVSPRIETPTFLIDRNQSGCYLLYDVKRGTLTLQYSHTYVPNAIGFWEPGHGEKIQEFKFKGRHFGKFDLIQKCSKKSYYSGWCQFIRAARAMRGSIILFTNPVQASFGMDIELYVFYKFRTDDVQTVRVAENTPLSVDDISAVACLPQFTEFSEFLSVKVDLPRWLTLAGTRGATTSFVPTLASTSSDCKSSRAFEVLYQKDVITTSQSDTDADANKTVEKPKIAQEGCYLYYDADSCKLILHYSKFFVHGAIGFWKPGPGFKIKEFKFKGKHFGKHELVKNCASRKDYYSGWIQFVRAAKAMEGSLWVYGRSDETKGYELELFVYYKDRPDGLQTMAIPENEEFKSTEIKALACLPKLSSFHEIIELGIKMDMNRWVNEASSIGISSRIM
;
A
#
# COMPACT_ATOMS: atom_id res chain seq x y z
N TYR A 1 -16.04 10.50 15.48
CA TYR A 1 -15.86 10.15 16.91
C TYR A 1 -14.48 10.61 17.31
N LEU A 2 -14.36 11.62 18.17
CA LEU A 2 -13.07 12.11 18.62
C LEU A 2 -12.53 11.19 19.73
N SER A 3 -11.23 10.88 19.68
CA SER A 3 -10.53 10.22 20.79
C SER A 3 -10.62 11.06 22.07
N GLY A 4 -10.37 10.47 23.24
CA GLY A 4 -10.40 11.21 24.52
C GLY A 4 -9.44 12.42 24.56
N SER A 5 -8.37 12.43 23.76
CA SER A 5 -7.49 13.59 23.58
C SER A 5 -8.02 14.59 22.56
N GLY A 6 -8.70 14.11 21.51
CA GLY A 6 -9.41 14.96 20.54
C GLY A 6 -10.57 15.74 21.17
N LEU A 7 -11.33 15.10 22.07
CA LEU A 7 -12.40 15.75 22.82
C LEU A 7 -11.89 16.86 23.74
N ARG A 8 -10.73 16.67 24.40
CA ARG A 8 -10.12 17.71 25.24
C ARG A 8 -9.65 18.91 24.43
N LYS A 9 -9.04 18.69 23.25
CA LYS A 9 -8.65 19.78 22.36
C LYS A 9 -9.86 20.54 21.83
N LEU A 10 -10.91 19.84 21.40
CA LEU A 10 -12.15 20.47 20.95
C LEU A 10 -12.80 21.28 22.09
N PHE A 11 -12.84 20.72 23.30
CA PHE A 11 -13.36 21.41 24.48
C PHE A 11 -12.59 22.70 24.78
N GLN A 12 -11.25 22.66 24.70
CA GLN A 12 -10.42 23.84 24.92
C GLN A 12 -10.67 24.91 23.84
N ILE A 13 -10.77 24.52 22.57
CA ILE A 13 -11.08 25.45 21.47
C ILE A 13 -12.47 26.08 21.65
N LEU A 14 -13.48 25.29 22.01
CA LEU A 14 -14.83 25.81 22.22
C LEU A 14 -14.89 26.75 23.43
N LYS A 15 -14.14 26.44 24.49
CA LYS A 15 -14.02 27.31 25.67
C LYS A 15 -13.41 28.66 25.33
N ASP A 16 -12.41 28.68 24.45
CA ASP A 16 -11.65 29.90 24.14
C ASP A 16 -12.33 30.75 23.04
N VAL A 17 -13.11 30.14 22.15
CA VAL A 17 -13.64 30.82 20.95
C VAL A 17 -15.16 31.03 20.99
N HIS A 18 -15.93 30.09 21.56
CA HIS A 18 -17.40 30.13 21.56
C HIS A 18 -17.99 29.60 22.88
N PRO A 19 -17.84 30.34 23.99
CA PRO A 19 -18.29 29.90 25.31
C PRO A 19 -19.81 29.64 25.37
N GLU A 20 -20.60 30.32 24.54
CA GLU A 20 -22.04 30.13 24.39
C GLU A 20 -22.42 28.75 23.81
N ALA A 21 -21.57 28.18 22.94
CA ALA A 21 -21.80 26.87 22.33
C ALA A 21 -21.33 25.69 23.23
N LEU A 22 -20.65 26.01 24.34
CA LEU A 22 -20.04 25.02 25.22
C LEU A 22 -21.07 24.11 25.88
N SER A 23 -22.23 24.64 26.25
CA SER A 23 -23.33 23.89 26.90
C SER A 23 -23.90 22.80 25.97
N ASP A 24 -24.14 23.14 24.70
CA ASP A 24 -24.71 22.21 23.72
C ASP A 24 -23.71 21.14 23.30
N ALA A 25 -22.44 21.53 23.08
CA ALA A 25 -21.36 20.59 22.80
C ALA A 25 -21.16 19.59 23.95
N LEU A 26 -21.28 20.04 25.21
CA LEU A 26 -21.20 19.20 26.39
C LEU A 26 -22.38 18.24 26.51
N ALA A 27 -23.60 18.66 26.20
CA ALA A 27 -24.78 17.79 26.20
C ALA A 27 -24.62 16.63 25.19
N ILE A 28 -24.06 16.91 24.02
CA ILE A 28 -23.74 15.91 22.99
C ILE A 28 -22.62 14.97 23.48
N MET A 29 -21.57 15.50 24.09
CA MET A 29 -20.48 14.72 24.67
C MET A 29 -20.95 13.79 25.81
N LEU A 30 -21.77 14.28 26.73
CA LEU A 30 -22.32 13.48 27.84
C LEU A 30 -23.27 12.38 27.35
N LYS A 31 -24.03 12.64 26.28
CA LYS A 31 -24.87 11.63 25.62
C LYS A 31 -24.04 10.49 25.02
N HIS A 32 -22.82 10.77 24.56
CA HIS A 32 -21.88 9.76 24.05
C HIS A 32 -21.00 9.11 25.13
N CYS A 33 -20.70 9.80 26.22
CA CYS A 33 -19.89 9.29 27.34
C CYS A 33 -20.64 8.34 28.30
N LYS A 34 -21.91 7.98 28.04
CA LYS A 34 -22.67 7.01 28.87
C LYS A 34 -21.98 5.64 29.07
N ARG A 35 -20.93 5.33 28.30
CA ARG A 35 -20.09 4.12 28.47
C ARG A 35 -18.93 4.28 29.46
N ASN A 36 -18.56 5.49 29.90
CA ASN A 36 -17.42 5.71 30.80
C ASN A 36 -17.71 6.76 31.89
N LYS A 37 -18.33 6.32 33.00
CA LYS A 37 -18.87 7.18 34.08
C LYS A 37 -17.80 8.02 34.80
N SER A 38 -16.56 7.54 34.91
CA SER A 38 -15.48 8.24 35.62
C SER A 38 -14.98 9.47 34.86
N GLU A 39 -14.92 9.40 33.53
CA GLU A 39 -14.47 10.51 32.68
C GLU A 39 -15.53 11.62 32.63
N ALA A 40 -16.81 11.25 32.53
CA ALA A 40 -17.93 12.18 32.61
C ALA A 40 -17.95 12.96 33.96
N ALA A 41 -17.66 12.29 35.07
CA ALA A 41 -17.57 12.93 36.39
C ALA A 41 -16.41 13.93 36.49
N SER A 42 -15.27 13.65 35.83
CA SER A 42 -14.13 14.58 35.78
C SER A 42 -14.49 15.86 35.02
N TYR A 43 -15.17 15.76 33.87
CA TYR A 43 -15.61 16.93 33.10
C TYR A 43 -16.62 17.79 33.88
N LEU A 44 -17.59 17.17 34.55
CA LEU A 44 -18.56 17.89 35.40
C LEU A 44 -17.89 18.69 36.54
N LYS A 45 -16.82 18.14 37.13
CA LYS A 45 -16.04 18.83 38.17
C LYS A 45 -15.27 20.04 37.64
N GLU A 46 -14.80 19.98 36.41
CA GLU A 46 -14.09 21.09 35.75
C GLU A 46 -15.05 22.21 35.31
N ILE A 47 -16.27 21.85 34.90
CA ILE A 47 -17.36 22.79 34.58
C ILE A 47 -17.78 23.59 35.81
N SER A 48 -17.99 22.93 36.95
CA SER A 48 -18.36 23.59 38.22
C SER A 48 -17.30 24.61 38.67
N LYS A 49 -16.01 24.38 38.38
CA LYS A 49 -14.95 25.35 38.65
C LYS A 49 -15.03 26.56 37.72
N THR A 50 -15.40 26.37 36.46
CA THR A 50 -15.41 27.44 35.45
C THR A 50 -16.65 28.32 35.58
N SER A 51 -17.81 27.76 35.96
CA SER A 51 -19.04 28.54 36.21
C SER A 51 -18.93 29.50 37.39
N HIS A 52 -18.12 29.17 38.40
CA HIS A 52 -17.83 30.08 39.53
C HIS A 52 -16.91 31.25 39.17
N ILE A 53 -16.14 31.14 38.08
CA ILE A 53 -15.27 32.22 37.59
C ILE A 53 -16.11 33.22 36.80
N LEU A 54 -16.99 32.74 35.91
CA LEU A 54 -17.85 33.59 35.09
C LEU A 54 -18.89 34.39 35.90
N GLN A 55 -19.39 33.85 37.01
CA GLN A 55 -20.29 34.60 37.92
C GLN A 55 -19.59 35.71 38.72
N ARG A 56 -18.25 35.77 38.72
CA ARG A 56 -17.48 36.79 39.44
C ARG A 56 -17.17 38.01 38.57
N ASP A 57 -17.11 37.83 37.26
CA ASP A 57 -16.75 38.90 36.31
C ASP A 57 -17.94 39.77 35.88
N GLU A 58 -19.19 39.35 36.12
CA GLU A 58 -20.39 40.17 35.85
C GLU A 58 -20.71 41.21 36.95
N ALA A 59 -19.98 41.24 38.07
CA ALA A 59 -20.32 42.09 39.21
C ALA A 59 -19.57 43.43 39.29
N THR A 60 -18.63 43.73 38.40
CA THR A 60 -17.84 44.99 38.48
C THR A 60 -17.51 45.59 37.11
N ASN A 61 -18.37 46.46 36.58
CA ASN A 61 -18.07 47.90 36.41
C ASN A 61 -18.98 48.59 35.37
N PRO A 62 -19.41 49.84 35.65
CA PRO A 62 -20.09 50.71 34.70
C PRO A 62 -19.11 51.60 33.92
N THR A 63 -19.39 51.71 32.63
CA THR A 63 -19.40 52.89 31.75
C THR A 63 -18.49 54.10 32.07
N SER A 64 -17.59 54.44 31.13
CA SER A 64 -17.48 55.83 30.63
C SER A 64 -16.64 55.93 29.34
N ASN A 65 -17.12 56.84 28.49
CA ASN A 65 -16.66 57.22 27.16
C ASN A 65 -15.29 57.92 27.16
N SER A 66 -14.66 57.99 25.96
CA SER A 66 -14.39 59.27 25.25
C SER A 66 -13.03 59.35 24.51
N VAL A 67 -13.07 59.29 23.17
CA VAL A 67 -12.59 60.32 22.19
C VAL A 67 -11.08 60.67 22.02
N MET A 68 -10.68 60.78 20.72
CA MET A 68 -9.54 61.54 20.10
C MET A 68 -8.09 61.03 20.39
N THR A 69 -7.05 61.08 19.54
CA THR A 69 -6.75 61.62 18.19
C THR A 69 -5.41 61.04 17.71
N ALA A 70 -5.21 61.06 16.38
CA ALA A 70 -3.99 61.22 15.57
C ALA A 70 -2.56 61.10 16.18
N ASN A 71 -1.66 60.37 15.50
CA ASN A 71 -0.51 60.92 14.75
C ASN A 71 0.49 59.83 14.28
N GLN A 72 0.86 59.90 12.99
CA GLN A 72 2.11 59.42 12.38
C GLN A 72 3.23 60.48 12.59
N PRO A 73 4.51 60.37 12.10
CA PRO A 73 5.35 59.27 11.56
C PRO A 73 6.80 59.35 12.20
N PRO A 74 7.98 59.19 11.54
CA PRO A 74 8.50 58.35 10.43
C PRO A 74 9.88 57.63 10.70
N ILE A 75 10.28 56.76 9.75
CA ILE A 75 11.62 56.56 9.09
C ILE A 75 12.89 56.38 9.95
N PHE A 76 13.65 55.29 9.69
CA PHE A 76 15.11 55.35 9.41
C PHE A 76 15.61 54.11 8.64
N THR A 77 16.53 54.37 7.72
CA THR A 77 17.18 53.51 6.70
C THR A 77 18.63 53.16 7.08
N GLU A 78 19.24 52.24 6.29
CA GLU A 78 20.70 51.99 6.11
C GLU A 78 21.43 51.20 7.24
N HIS A 79 22.49 50.39 7.04
CA HIS A 79 23.33 50.03 5.88
C HIS A 79 24.13 48.72 6.17
N SER A 80 24.44 48.01 5.08
CA SER A 80 25.61 47.17 4.75
C SER A 80 26.76 46.91 5.76
N GLN A 81 27.30 45.67 5.77
CA GLN A 81 28.69 45.32 5.33
C GLN A 81 29.13 43.92 5.82
N SER A 82 29.57 43.09 4.86
CA SER A 82 30.60 42.03 5.02
C SER A 82 32.00 42.70 5.00
N PRO A 83 33.18 42.04 5.19
CA PRO A 83 33.60 40.78 4.53
C PRO A 83 34.64 39.88 5.28
N GLU A 84 35.03 38.78 4.61
CA GLU A 84 36.38 38.15 4.58
C GLU A 84 36.96 37.55 5.89
N ASP A 85 37.81 36.52 5.92
CA ASP A 85 38.31 35.44 5.04
C ASP A 85 39.16 34.53 5.98
N ILE A 86 39.90 33.55 5.46
CA ILE A 86 41.18 32.99 5.98
C ILE A 86 41.21 31.52 6.51
N MET A 87 41.95 30.73 5.70
CA MET A 87 42.91 29.64 5.97
C MET A 87 42.54 28.14 5.98
N GLU A 88 43.07 27.52 4.92
CA GLU A 88 43.58 26.15 4.80
C GLU A 88 44.47 25.69 5.98
N GLN A 89 44.39 24.40 6.31
CA GLN A 89 45.56 23.62 6.71
C GLN A 89 45.40 22.12 6.36
N LYS A 90 46.52 21.54 5.92
CA LYS A 90 46.73 20.22 5.31
C LYS A 90 47.34 19.22 6.31
N MET A 91 47.07 17.93 6.08
CA MET A 91 47.88 16.71 6.39
C MET A 91 47.90 16.19 7.85
N PRO A 92 48.29 14.91 8.14
CA PRO A 92 48.51 13.73 7.27
C PRO A 92 47.88 12.38 7.75
N VAL A 93 48.14 11.39 6.89
CA VAL A 93 47.99 9.92 6.89
C VAL A 93 48.48 9.17 8.16
N ASN A 94 47.76 8.10 8.54
CA ASN A 94 48.20 6.81 9.14
C ASN A 94 46.95 5.90 9.19
N GLY A 95 46.92 4.59 8.91
CA GLY A 95 47.92 3.53 8.96
C GLY A 95 47.40 2.43 9.92
N ASN A 96 47.27 1.19 9.44
CA ASN A 96 47.04 -0.08 10.20
C ASN A 96 45.60 -0.32 10.73
N SER A 97 45.06 -1.53 10.84
CA SER A 97 45.47 -2.92 10.57
C SER A 97 44.23 -3.82 10.74
N LEU A 98 44.16 -4.91 9.98
CA LEU A 98 43.29 -6.08 10.21
C LEU A 98 43.54 -6.70 11.59
N PRO A 99 42.58 -7.48 12.13
CA PRO A 99 42.82 -8.92 12.14
C PRO A 99 41.61 -9.79 11.79
N SER A 100 41.98 -10.99 11.37
CA SER A 100 41.24 -12.14 10.89
C SER A 100 40.71 -13.07 11.99
N SER A 101 39.49 -13.59 11.78
CA SER A 101 39.01 -14.99 12.04
C SER A 101 38.95 -15.49 13.52
N PRO A 102 38.29 -16.64 13.86
CA PRO A 102 37.66 -17.66 13.02
C PRO A 102 36.27 -18.20 13.50
N LEU A 103 35.80 -19.17 12.71
CA LEU A 103 34.67 -20.11 12.84
C LEU A 103 34.59 -20.87 14.18
N THR A 104 33.35 -21.18 14.59
CA THR A 104 33.05 -22.48 15.23
C THR A 104 31.63 -22.95 14.89
N ALA A 105 31.56 -24.10 14.24
CA ALA A 105 30.35 -24.91 14.08
C ALA A 105 30.20 -25.80 15.31
N LEU A 106 28.97 -26.02 15.79
CA LEU A 106 28.62 -27.18 16.61
C LEU A 106 27.19 -27.64 16.30
N SER A 107 27.13 -28.84 15.72
CA SER A 107 25.97 -29.70 15.58
C SER A 107 25.53 -30.24 16.93
N VAL A 108 24.22 -30.39 17.15
CA VAL A 108 23.67 -31.36 18.10
C VAL A 108 22.49 -32.06 17.44
N GLU A 109 22.75 -33.30 17.01
CA GLU A 109 21.74 -34.33 16.86
C GLU A 109 21.31 -34.81 18.25
N LEU A 110 20.02 -35.04 18.46
CA LEU A 110 19.58 -36.00 19.46
C LEU A 110 18.34 -36.73 18.97
N ASN A 111 18.51 -38.04 18.96
CA ASN A 111 17.69 -39.08 18.40
C ASN A 111 16.98 -39.83 19.55
N ARG A 112 15.91 -40.56 19.21
CA ARG A 112 15.18 -41.60 19.99
C ARG A 112 14.12 -41.10 20.99
N GLY A 113 12.96 -41.76 21.12
CA GLY A 113 12.64 -43.13 20.71
C GLY A 113 11.15 -43.50 20.69
N HIS A 114 10.92 -44.67 20.11
CA HIS A 114 9.69 -45.47 20.08
C HIS A 114 9.17 -45.84 21.47
N ILE A 115 7.84 -45.95 21.61
CA ILE A 115 7.18 -47.01 22.40
C ILE A 115 5.93 -47.50 21.65
N TYR A 116 5.85 -48.81 21.45
CA TYR A 116 4.67 -49.57 21.02
C TYR A 116 3.70 -49.77 22.19
N GLY A 117 2.40 -49.82 21.90
CA GLY A 117 1.38 -50.24 22.87
C GLY A 117 0.13 -50.75 22.16
N VAL A 118 -0.08 -52.06 22.24
CA VAL A 118 -1.14 -52.87 21.63
C VAL A 118 -2.19 -53.23 22.70
N ASN A 119 -3.43 -53.49 22.25
CA ASN A 119 -4.50 -54.35 22.82
C ASN A 119 -5.81 -53.76 23.41
N SER A 120 -6.89 -54.17 22.73
CA SER A 120 -8.03 -54.99 23.24
C SER A 120 -9.27 -54.36 23.90
N SER A 121 -10.37 -54.41 23.13
CA SER A 121 -11.70 -55.01 23.41
C SER A 121 -12.44 -54.80 24.75
N SER A 122 -13.67 -54.29 24.64
CA SER A 122 -14.96 -54.68 25.29
C SER A 122 -15.90 -53.45 25.26
N GLY A 123 -17.19 -53.48 24.95
CA GLY A 123 -18.20 -54.53 25.09
C GLY A 123 -19.13 -54.20 26.27
N VAL A 124 -19.95 -53.14 26.20
CA VAL A 124 -21.03 -52.89 27.18
C VAL A 124 -22.25 -52.21 26.51
N SER A 125 -23.40 -52.79 26.79
CA SER A 125 -24.77 -52.48 26.38
C SER A 125 -25.40 -51.25 27.07
N SER A 126 -26.45 -50.74 26.43
CA SER A 126 -27.30 -49.57 26.70
C SER A 126 -27.78 -49.35 28.15
N PRO A 127 -28.30 -48.14 28.46
CA PRO A 127 -29.76 -48.02 28.43
C PRO A 127 -30.28 -46.76 27.72
N SER A 128 -31.49 -46.94 27.16
CA SER A 128 -32.41 -45.95 26.62
C SER A 128 -32.73 -44.85 27.63
N ASN A 129 -32.57 -43.57 27.23
CA ASN A 129 -33.14 -42.44 27.97
C ASN A 129 -33.75 -41.40 27.03
N SER A 130 -35.05 -41.21 27.25
CA SER A 130 -35.90 -40.05 27.00
C SER A 130 -35.47 -39.00 25.96
N SER A 131 -36.26 -38.93 24.91
CA SER A 131 -36.34 -37.89 23.89
C SER A 131 -36.60 -36.51 24.51
N ILE A 132 -35.53 -35.80 24.86
CA ILE A 132 -35.58 -34.36 25.09
C ILE A 132 -35.65 -33.69 23.72
N VAL A 133 -36.85 -33.24 23.35
CA VAL A 133 -37.07 -32.37 22.19
C VAL A 133 -36.33 -31.08 22.44
N SER A 134 -35.11 -30.99 21.90
CA SER A 134 -34.35 -29.74 21.90
C SER A 134 -35.15 -28.70 21.13
N PRO A 135 -35.36 -27.49 21.68
CA PRO A 135 -36.06 -26.43 20.98
C PRO A 135 -35.33 -26.18 19.66
N ARG A 136 -36.06 -26.39 18.55
CA ARG A 136 -35.59 -26.11 17.20
C ARG A 136 -35.31 -24.61 17.15
N ILE A 137 -34.04 -24.24 17.27
CA ILE A 137 -33.60 -22.85 17.09
C ILE A 137 -33.95 -22.50 15.65
N GLU A 138 -35.03 -21.74 15.48
CA GLU A 138 -35.39 -21.14 14.21
C GLU A 138 -34.27 -20.17 13.85
N THR A 139 -33.35 -20.67 13.02
CA THR A 139 -32.22 -19.90 12.54
C THR A 139 -32.83 -18.75 11.73
N PRO A 140 -32.48 -17.49 12.02
CA PRO A 140 -33.01 -16.35 11.29
C PRO A 140 -32.83 -16.63 9.81
N THR A 141 -33.97 -16.76 9.12
CA THR A 141 -34.02 -17.25 7.76
C THR A 141 -33.61 -16.10 6.86
N PHE A 142 -32.30 -15.95 6.68
CA PHE A 142 -31.76 -15.04 5.67
C PHE A 142 -32.42 -15.38 4.34
N LEU A 143 -32.95 -14.35 3.65
CA LEU A 143 -33.70 -14.44 2.39
C LEU A 143 -32.79 -14.81 1.19
N ILE A 144 -31.83 -15.70 1.39
CA ILE A 144 -31.24 -16.41 0.27
C ILE A 144 -32.23 -17.50 -0.08
N ASP A 145 -32.78 -17.40 -1.28
CA ASP A 145 -33.53 -18.51 -1.85
C ASP A 145 -32.63 -19.74 -1.80
N ARG A 146 -33.14 -20.83 -1.19
CA ARG A 146 -32.38 -22.06 -0.97
C ARG A 146 -31.88 -22.68 -2.28
N ASN A 147 -32.43 -22.23 -3.40
CA ASN A 147 -32.11 -22.66 -4.76
C ASN A 147 -31.17 -21.69 -5.52
N GLN A 148 -30.59 -20.69 -4.84
CA GLN A 148 -29.62 -19.81 -5.48
C GLN A 148 -28.29 -20.53 -5.74
N SER A 149 -27.87 -20.49 -6.99
CA SER A 149 -26.59 -21.04 -7.44
C SER A 149 -25.51 -19.98 -7.38
N GLY A 150 -24.41 -20.26 -6.71
CA GLY A 150 -23.32 -19.29 -6.57
C GLY A 150 -22.06 -19.90 -5.96
N CYS A 151 -21.21 -19.03 -5.43
CA CYS A 151 -19.98 -19.40 -4.75
C CYS A 151 -20.01 -18.92 -3.31
N TYR A 152 -19.77 -19.86 -2.39
CA TYR A 152 -19.69 -19.59 -0.96
C TYR A 152 -18.23 -19.52 -0.53
N LEU A 153 -17.92 -18.57 0.35
CA LEU A 153 -16.63 -18.50 1.04
C LEU A 153 -16.77 -19.18 2.39
N LEU A 154 -15.91 -20.16 2.68
CA LEU A 154 -15.84 -20.85 3.96
C LEU A 154 -14.48 -20.63 4.60
N TYR A 155 -14.46 -20.56 5.93
CA TYR A 155 -13.23 -20.54 6.70
C TYR A 155 -13.21 -21.68 7.72
N ASP A 156 -12.25 -22.59 7.57
CA ASP A 156 -11.97 -23.63 8.55
C ASP A 156 -10.96 -23.10 9.58
N VAL A 157 -11.46 -22.78 10.78
CA VAL A 157 -10.65 -22.26 11.90
C VAL A 157 -9.60 -23.27 12.36
N LYS A 158 -9.91 -24.58 12.33
CA LYS A 158 -9.00 -25.62 12.81
C LYS A 158 -7.81 -25.78 11.88
N ARG A 159 -8.05 -25.65 10.57
CA ARG A 159 -7.01 -25.74 9.53
C ARG A 159 -6.43 -24.39 9.15
N GLY A 160 -7.05 -23.30 9.61
CA GLY A 160 -6.80 -21.95 9.09
C GLY A 160 -6.87 -21.94 7.58
N THR A 161 -7.97 -22.39 6.96
CA THR A 161 -8.04 -22.51 5.49
C THR A 161 -9.28 -21.78 4.97
N LEU A 162 -9.09 -20.90 3.98
CA LEU A 162 -10.19 -20.31 3.22
C LEU A 162 -10.49 -21.19 2.02
N THR A 163 -11.75 -21.54 1.83
CA THR A 163 -12.22 -22.43 0.76
C THR A 163 -13.35 -21.77 -0.01
N LEU A 164 -13.32 -21.85 -1.34
CA LEU A 164 -14.46 -21.55 -2.20
C LEU A 164 -15.28 -22.81 -2.40
N GLN A 165 -16.59 -22.73 -2.26
CA GLN A 165 -17.50 -23.83 -2.59
C GLN A 165 -18.57 -23.35 -3.57
N TYR A 166 -18.54 -23.88 -4.78
CA TYR A 166 -19.60 -23.68 -5.77
C TYR A 166 -20.76 -24.64 -5.47
N SER A 167 -21.97 -24.12 -5.35
CA SER A 167 -23.15 -24.93 -5.00
C SER A 167 -24.42 -24.34 -5.62
N HIS A 168 -25.34 -25.24 -6.01
CA HIS A 168 -26.72 -24.87 -6.43
C HIS A 168 -27.66 -24.66 -5.25
N THR A 169 -27.21 -25.02 -4.04
CA THR A 169 -27.97 -24.94 -2.81
C THR A 169 -27.18 -24.21 -1.75
N TYR A 170 -27.90 -23.66 -0.76
CA TYR A 170 -27.31 -23.03 0.41
C TYR A 170 -26.22 -23.90 1.08
N VAL A 171 -25.07 -23.27 1.37
CA VAL A 171 -23.96 -23.91 2.10
C VAL A 171 -23.92 -23.36 3.54
N PRO A 172 -24.14 -24.21 4.56
CA PRO A 172 -24.11 -23.77 5.95
C PRO A 172 -22.70 -23.32 6.36
N ASN A 173 -22.65 -22.36 7.29
CA ASN A 173 -21.41 -21.79 7.85
C ASN A 173 -20.52 -21.06 6.84
N ALA A 174 -21.03 -20.71 5.66
CA ALA A 174 -20.36 -19.76 4.78
C ALA A 174 -20.27 -18.41 5.49
N ILE A 175 -19.15 -17.70 5.26
CA ILE A 175 -18.92 -16.33 5.76
C ILE A 175 -19.24 -15.28 4.68
N GLY A 176 -19.30 -15.68 3.41
CA GLY A 176 -19.72 -14.83 2.31
C GLY A 176 -20.29 -15.64 1.17
N PHE A 177 -21.01 -14.96 0.29
CA PHE A 177 -21.60 -15.53 -0.91
C PHE A 177 -21.46 -14.55 -2.07
N TRP A 178 -21.31 -15.07 -3.29
CA TRP A 178 -21.57 -14.28 -4.47
C TRP A 178 -22.35 -15.10 -5.50
N GLU A 179 -23.20 -14.39 -6.24
CA GLU A 179 -23.95 -14.90 -7.38
C GLU A 179 -23.49 -14.21 -8.67
N PRO A 180 -23.52 -14.89 -9.83
CA PRO A 180 -23.16 -14.27 -11.10
C PRO A 180 -24.15 -13.15 -11.46
N GLY A 181 -23.68 -12.18 -12.24
CA GLY A 181 -24.49 -11.07 -12.72
C GLY A 181 -25.61 -11.53 -13.66
N HIS A 182 -26.53 -10.63 -13.97
CA HIS A 182 -27.63 -10.92 -14.89
C HIS A 182 -27.11 -11.40 -16.25
N GLY A 183 -27.54 -12.60 -16.66
CA GLY A 183 -27.14 -13.22 -17.93
C GLY A 183 -25.82 -14.01 -17.87
N GLU A 184 -25.05 -13.89 -16.77
CA GLU A 184 -23.86 -14.69 -16.55
C GLU A 184 -24.22 -16.02 -15.87
N LYS A 185 -23.47 -17.08 -16.19
CA LYS A 185 -23.65 -18.41 -15.58
C LYS A 185 -22.30 -18.96 -15.17
N ILE A 186 -22.24 -19.49 -13.93
CA ILE A 186 -21.07 -20.24 -13.47
C ILE A 186 -21.00 -21.53 -14.30
N GLN A 187 -19.82 -21.82 -14.84
CA GLN A 187 -19.60 -23.03 -15.64
C GLN A 187 -19.88 -24.29 -14.80
N GLU A 188 -20.63 -25.23 -15.39
CA GLU A 188 -21.13 -26.43 -14.71
C GLU A 188 -20.03 -27.29 -14.05
N PHE A 189 -18.84 -27.34 -14.66
CA PHE A 189 -17.73 -28.11 -14.10
C PHE A 189 -17.22 -27.55 -12.75
N LYS A 190 -17.48 -26.27 -12.44
CA LYS A 190 -17.11 -25.69 -11.13
C LYS A 190 -17.94 -26.29 -10.00
N PHE A 191 -19.17 -26.72 -10.26
CA PHE A 191 -20.01 -27.43 -9.29
C PHE A 191 -19.63 -28.91 -9.17
N LYS A 192 -19.20 -29.53 -10.29
CA LYS A 192 -18.88 -30.97 -10.40
C LYS A 192 -17.40 -31.32 -10.23
N GLY A 193 -16.56 -30.34 -9.93
CA GLY A 193 -15.10 -30.51 -9.84
C GLY A 193 -14.68 -31.59 -8.84
N ARG A 194 -13.41 -32.02 -8.93
CA ARG A 194 -12.79 -32.87 -7.90
C ARG A 194 -13.00 -32.17 -6.56
N HIS A 195 -13.69 -32.81 -5.62
CA HIS A 195 -14.16 -32.25 -4.33
C HIS A 195 -15.51 -31.52 -4.32
N PHE A 196 -16.46 -31.85 -5.21
CA PHE A 196 -17.84 -31.34 -5.16
C PHE A 196 -17.90 -29.81 -5.16
N GLY A 197 -17.11 -29.21 -6.06
CA GLY A 197 -17.01 -27.77 -6.22
C GLY A 197 -16.25 -27.02 -5.12
N LYS A 198 -15.50 -27.73 -4.26
CA LYS A 198 -14.62 -27.12 -3.26
C LYS A 198 -13.22 -26.84 -3.82
N PHE A 199 -12.71 -25.65 -3.54
CA PHE A 199 -11.37 -25.20 -3.92
C PHE A 199 -10.74 -24.46 -2.75
N ASP A 200 -9.60 -24.96 -2.24
CA ASP A 200 -8.83 -24.25 -1.23
C ASP A 200 -8.26 -22.95 -1.83
N LEU A 201 -8.74 -21.80 -1.35
CA LEU A 201 -8.29 -20.49 -1.79
C LEU A 201 -6.94 -20.13 -1.16
N ILE A 202 -6.84 -20.31 0.16
CA ILE A 202 -5.62 -20.05 0.94
C ILE A 202 -5.53 -21.09 2.05
N GLN A 203 -4.41 -21.81 2.11
CA GLN A 203 -4.09 -22.73 3.20
C GLN A 203 -3.22 -22.03 4.26
N LYS A 204 -3.36 -22.40 5.54
CA LYS A 204 -2.61 -21.82 6.68
C LYS A 204 -2.72 -20.28 6.73
N CYS A 205 -3.95 -19.78 6.66
CA CYS A 205 -4.30 -18.38 6.75
C CYS A 205 -3.76 -17.73 8.03
N SER A 206 -2.75 -16.87 7.85
CA SER A 206 -2.51 -15.74 8.75
C SER A 206 -3.62 -14.68 8.63
N LYS A 207 -3.68 -13.74 9.58
CA LYS A 207 -4.59 -12.58 9.56
C LYS A 207 -4.53 -11.79 8.24
N LYS A 208 -3.31 -11.48 7.75
CA LYS A 208 -3.11 -10.75 6.49
C LYS A 208 -3.60 -11.54 5.28
N SER A 209 -3.31 -12.84 5.24
CA SER A 209 -3.77 -13.70 4.15
C SER A 209 -5.28 -13.93 4.19
N TYR A 210 -5.91 -13.94 5.36
CA TYR A 210 -7.37 -14.00 5.46
C TYR A 210 -8.01 -12.78 4.76
N TYR A 211 -7.49 -11.57 5.00
CA TYR A 211 -7.96 -10.35 4.32
C TYR A 211 -7.69 -10.39 2.81
N SER A 212 -6.53 -10.90 2.40
CA SER A 212 -6.22 -11.09 0.98
C SER A 212 -7.18 -12.09 0.30
N GLY A 213 -7.56 -13.16 1.00
CA GLY A 213 -8.53 -14.14 0.50
C GLY A 213 -9.90 -13.54 0.22
N TRP A 214 -10.37 -12.62 1.09
CA TRP A 214 -11.58 -11.85 0.84
C TRP A 214 -11.49 -10.99 -0.43
N CYS A 215 -10.35 -10.32 -0.67
CA CYS A 215 -10.16 -9.58 -1.92
C CYS A 215 -10.17 -10.48 -3.16
N GLN A 216 -9.60 -11.70 -3.07
CA GLN A 216 -9.64 -12.69 -4.16
C GLN A 216 -11.06 -13.22 -4.41
N PHE A 217 -11.83 -13.44 -3.34
CA PHE A 217 -13.24 -13.83 -3.44
C PHE A 217 -14.07 -12.79 -4.20
N ILE A 218 -13.90 -11.51 -3.86
CA ILE A 218 -14.62 -10.41 -4.50
C ILE A 218 -14.13 -10.19 -5.94
N ARG A 219 -12.84 -10.43 -6.22
CA ARG A 219 -12.33 -10.45 -7.60
C ARG A 219 -13.04 -11.50 -8.46
N ALA A 220 -13.28 -12.70 -7.92
CA ALA A 220 -13.99 -13.75 -8.64
C ALA A 220 -15.46 -13.37 -8.90
N ALA A 221 -16.12 -12.72 -7.94
CA ALA A 221 -17.47 -12.18 -8.12
C ALA A 221 -17.52 -11.11 -9.23
N ARG A 222 -16.60 -10.13 -9.18
CA ARG A 222 -16.50 -9.07 -10.20
C ARG A 222 -16.22 -9.61 -11.60
N ALA A 223 -15.38 -10.63 -11.72
CA ALA A 223 -15.10 -11.27 -13.02
C ALA A 223 -16.38 -11.85 -13.67
N MET A 224 -17.39 -12.17 -12.87
CA MET A 224 -18.71 -12.66 -13.30
C MET A 224 -19.79 -11.57 -13.23
N ARG A 225 -19.39 -10.28 -13.11
CA ARG A 225 -20.30 -9.13 -12.93
C ARG A 225 -21.32 -9.34 -11.80
N GLY A 226 -20.89 -10.06 -10.77
CA GLY A 226 -21.77 -10.60 -9.76
C GLY A 226 -22.17 -9.62 -8.67
N SER A 227 -22.97 -10.12 -7.75
CA SER A 227 -23.29 -9.48 -6.48
C SER A 227 -22.66 -10.27 -5.34
N ILE A 228 -22.17 -9.57 -4.32
CA ILE A 228 -21.62 -10.18 -3.11
C ILE A 228 -22.57 -9.99 -1.93
N ILE A 229 -22.58 -10.94 -1.01
CA ILE A 229 -23.25 -10.85 0.30
C ILE A 229 -22.22 -11.22 1.36
N LEU A 230 -22.02 -10.32 2.33
CA LEU A 230 -21.24 -10.61 3.53
C LEU A 230 -22.18 -11.20 4.58
N PHE A 231 -21.94 -12.44 5.03
CA PHE A 231 -22.78 -13.03 6.06
C PHE A 231 -22.35 -12.60 7.44
N THR A 232 -23.31 -12.13 8.21
CA THR A 232 -23.19 -12.08 9.68
C THR A 232 -23.80 -13.36 10.19
N ASN A 233 -22.99 -14.22 10.80
CA ASN A 233 -23.55 -15.37 11.49
C ASN A 233 -23.78 -15.00 12.97
N PRO A 234 -25.00 -14.60 13.37
CA PRO A 234 -25.28 -14.22 14.76
C PRO A 234 -25.17 -15.42 15.71
N VAL A 235 -25.30 -16.64 15.20
CA VAL A 235 -25.33 -17.86 16.03
C VAL A 235 -23.93 -18.38 16.31
N GLN A 236 -22.92 -17.97 15.52
CA GLN A 236 -21.58 -18.52 15.64
C GLN A 236 -20.50 -17.47 15.35
N ALA A 237 -20.16 -16.68 16.37
CA ALA A 237 -19.02 -15.75 16.39
C ALA A 237 -17.63 -16.42 16.23
N SER A 238 -17.57 -17.65 15.72
CA SER A 238 -16.35 -18.45 15.66
C SER A 238 -15.88 -18.83 14.26
N PHE A 239 -16.67 -18.60 13.19
CA PHE A 239 -16.34 -19.11 11.85
C PHE A 239 -15.47 -18.18 10.99
N GLY A 240 -14.87 -17.14 11.56
CA GLY A 240 -14.08 -16.18 10.80
C GLY A 240 -13.38 -15.16 11.69
N MET A 241 -12.58 -14.29 11.07
CA MET A 241 -12.15 -13.05 11.70
C MET A 241 -13.13 -11.94 11.36
N ASP A 242 -13.42 -11.07 12.33
CA ASP A 242 -14.28 -9.90 12.11
C ASP A 242 -13.63 -8.92 11.13
N ILE A 243 -14.37 -8.59 10.07
CA ILE A 243 -13.90 -7.72 9.00
C ILE A 243 -14.93 -6.67 8.61
N GLU A 244 -14.44 -5.63 7.97
CA GLU A 244 -15.24 -4.67 7.21
C GLU A 244 -14.75 -4.67 5.77
N LEU A 245 -15.68 -4.79 4.83
CA LEU A 245 -15.41 -4.71 3.40
C LEU A 245 -15.76 -3.31 2.89
N TYR A 246 -14.88 -2.75 2.08
CA TYR A 246 -15.10 -1.49 1.38
C TYR A 246 -14.84 -1.68 -0.10
N VAL A 247 -15.72 -1.16 -0.93
CA VAL A 247 -15.53 -1.08 -2.38
C VAL A 247 -15.34 0.37 -2.80
N PHE A 248 -14.52 0.57 -3.83
CA PHE A 248 -14.23 1.88 -4.40
C PHE A 248 -14.76 1.94 -5.82
N TYR A 249 -15.53 2.98 -6.14
CA TYR A 249 -16.04 3.30 -7.45
C TYR A 249 -15.32 4.51 -8.02
N LYS A 250 -14.69 4.37 -9.18
CA LYS A 250 -13.99 5.49 -9.85
C LYS A 250 -14.97 6.50 -10.44
N PHE A 251 -16.11 6.02 -10.97
CA PHE A 251 -17.08 6.82 -11.70
C PHE A 251 -18.49 6.58 -11.15
N ARG A 252 -18.80 7.19 -10.00
CA ARG A 252 -20.18 7.26 -9.48
C ARG A 252 -20.72 8.68 -9.61
N THR A 253 -22.01 8.78 -9.92
CA THR A 253 -22.72 10.05 -10.11
C THR A 253 -23.08 10.70 -8.79
N ASP A 254 -23.32 9.88 -7.76
CA ASP A 254 -23.37 10.34 -6.38
C ASP A 254 -21.95 10.48 -5.88
N ASP A 255 -21.60 11.61 -5.26
CA ASP A 255 -20.23 12.00 -4.87
C ASP A 255 -19.50 11.03 -3.91
N VAL A 256 -20.09 9.86 -3.63
CA VAL A 256 -19.60 8.78 -2.77
C VAL A 256 -18.82 7.75 -3.56
N GLN A 257 -17.49 7.85 -3.52
CA GLN A 257 -16.58 6.90 -4.16
C GLN A 257 -16.34 5.63 -3.34
N THR A 258 -16.40 5.70 -2.01
CA THR A 258 -16.17 4.55 -1.14
C THR A 258 -17.48 4.08 -0.52
N VAL A 259 -17.82 2.81 -0.67
CA VAL A 259 -19.00 2.20 -0.06
C VAL A 259 -18.58 1.08 0.86
N ARG A 260 -19.08 1.09 2.10
CA ARG A 260 -18.97 -0.05 3.01
C ARG A 260 -20.00 -1.10 2.60
N VAL A 261 -19.56 -2.34 2.43
CA VAL A 261 -20.47 -3.47 2.15
C VAL A 261 -21.31 -3.73 3.40
N ALA A 262 -22.62 -3.58 3.27
CA ALA A 262 -23.54 -3.87 4.36
C ALA A 262 -23.68 -5.38 4.56
N GLU A 263 -23.74 -5.77 5.82
CA GLU A 263 -23.96 -7.14 6.23
C GLU A 263 -25.32 -7.66 5.74
N ASN A 264 -25.34 -8.89 5.23
CA ASN A 264 -26.50 -9.61 4.72
C ASN A 264 -27.30 -8.86 3.64
N THR A 265 -26.67 -7.90 2.98
CA THR A 265 -27.26 -7.11 1.91
C THR A 265 -26.49 -7.38 0.62
N PRO A 266 -27.16 -7.78 -0.47
CA PRO A 266 -26.49 -7.95 -1.75
C PRO A 266 -25.95 -6.61 -2.25
N LEU A 267 -24.69 -6.60 -2.66
CA LEU A 267 -24.02 -5.47 -3.28
C LEU A 267 -23.46 -5.89 -4.63
N SER A 268 -23.88 -5.20 -5.70
CA SER A 268 -23.28 -5.38 -7.03
C SER A 268 -21.82 -4.97 -7.03
N VAL A 269 -20.96 -5.78 -7.65
CA VAL A 269 -19.51 -5.54 -7.78
C VAL A 269 -19.05 -5.49 -9.24
N ASP A 270 -19.95 -5.27 -10.19
CA ASP A 270 -19.62 -5.20 -11.62
C ASP A 270 -18.67 -4.03 -11.93
N ASP A 271 -19.02 -2.84 -11.45
CA ASP A 271 -18.40 -1.56 -11.78
C ASP A 271 -17.39 -1.05 -10.73
N ILE A 272 -17.10 -1.86 -9.71
CA ILE A 272 -16.10 -1.47 -8.70
C ILE A 272 -14.70 -1.40 -9.32
N SER A 273 -13.94 -0.41 -8.89
CA SER A 273 -12.57 -0.13 -9.33
C SER A 273 -11.52 -0.66 -8.36
N ALA A 274 -11.87 -0.83 -7.09
CA ALA A 274 -11.03 -1.53 -6.12
C ALA A 274 -11.87 -2.08 -4.96
N VAL A 275 -11.26 -2.96 -4.17
CA VAL A 275 -11.81 -3.51 -2.94
C VAL A 275 -10.76 -3.50 -1.83
N ALA A 276 -11.21 -3.29 -0.60
CA ALA A 276 -10.43 -3.37 0.63
C ALA A 276 -11.12 -4.28 1.64
N CYS A 277 -10.35 -5.14 2.29
CA CYS A 277 -10.77 -5.93 3.44
C CYS A 277 -9.97 -5.48 4.66
N LEU A 278 -10.65 -4.89 5.62
CA LEU A 278 -10.05 -4.33 6.83
C LEU A 278 -10.54 -5.10 8.08
N PRO A 279 -9.78 -5.10 9.19
CA PRO A 279 -10.31 -5.54 10.47
C PRO A 279 -11.58 -4.76 10.86
N GLN A 280 -12.51 -5.39 11.59
CA GLN A 280 -13.68 -4.68 12.11
C GLN A 280 -13.28 -3.51 13.01
N PHE A 281 -14.09 -2.44 13.00
CA PHE A 281 -13.86 -1.20 13.73
C PHE A 281 -12.62 -0.43 13.27
N THR A 282 -12.15 -0.69 12.04
CA THR A 282 -11.08 0.14 11.48
C THR A 282 -11.65 1.51 11.17
N GLU A 283 -11.02 2.57 11.69
CA GLU A 283 -11.36 3.95 11.33
C GLU A 283 -10.99 4.19 9.86
N PHE A 284 -11.95 3.86 8.99
CA PHE A 284 -11.90 4.06 7.54
C PHE A 284 -13.12 4.87 7.04
N SER A 285 -14.02 5.21 7.96
CA SER A 285 -15.27 5.94 7.68
C SER A 285 -15.05 7.37 7.20
N GLU A 286 -13.91 7.98 7.51
CA GLU A 286 -13.53 9.33 7.05
C GLU A 286 -13.49 9.42 5.52
N PHE A 287 -13.26 8.31 4.83
CA PHE A 287 -13.22 8.23 3.36
C PHE A 287 -14.57 7.92 2.72
N LEU A 288 -15.63 7.73 3.51
CA LEU A 288 -16.99 7.56 2.99
C LEU A 288 -17.57 8.89 2.48
N SER A 289 -17.12 10.01 3.03
CA SER A 289 -17.65 11.36 2.72
C SER A 289 -16.71 12.23 1.86
N VAL A 290 -15.48 11.78 1.62
CA VAL A 290 -14.46 12.57 0.92
C VAL A 290 -14.09 11.87 -0.38
N LYS A 291 -14.02 12.63 -1.48
CA LYS A 291 -13.44 12.13 -2.74
C LYS A 291 -11.93 11.93 -2.54
N VAL A 292 -11.46 10.71 -2.74
CA VAL A 292 -10.05 10.33 -2.60
C VAL A 292 -9.63 9.68 -3.89
N ASP A 293 -8.45 10.04 -4.40
CA ASP A 293 -7.89 9.35 -5.54
C ASP A 293 -7.62 7.87 -5.23
N LEU A 294 -7.72 7.03 -6.25
CA LEU A 294 -7.57 5.58 -6.09
C LEU A 294 -6.19 5.18 -5.51
N PRO A 295 -5.04 5.72 -5.97
CA PRO A 295 -3.73 5.39 -5.39
C PRO A 295 -3.64 5.66 -3.88
N ARG A 296 -4.12 6.81 -3.42
CA ARG A 296 -4.16 7.17 -2.00
C ARG A 296 -5.11 6.26 -1.22
N TRP A 297 -6.28 5.98 -1.77
CA TRP A 297 -7.24 5.04 -1.17
C TRP A 297 -6.63 3.64 -0.98
N LEU A 298 -5.97 3.10 -2.01
CA LEU A 298 -5.30 1.80 -1.98
C LEU A 298 -4.17 1.77 -0.95
N THR A 299 -3.37 2.85 -0.88
CA THR A 299 -2.26 2.97 0.08
C THR A 299 -2.79 2.96 1.51
N LEU A 300 -3.78 3.80 1.80
CA LEU A 300 -4.35 3.93 3.13
C LEU A 300 -5.05 2.64 3.59
N ALA A 301 -5.88 2.05 2.75
CA ALA A 301 -6.51 0.77 3.07
C ALA A 301 -5.48 -0.36 3.20
N GLY A 302 -4.47 -0.37 2.33
CA GLY A 302 -3.41 -1.39 2.32
C GLY A 302 -2.54 -1.40 3.57
N THR A 303 -2.35 -0.26 4.23
CA THR A 303 -1.63 -0.20 5.53
C THR A 303 -2.40 -0.88 6.67
N ARG A 304 -3.72 -0.95 6.58
CA ARG A 304 -4.61 -1.44 7.66
C ARG A 304 -5.13 -2.86 7.42
N GLY A 305 -5.21 -3.30 6.17
CA GLY A 305 -5.74 -4.61 5.80
C GLY A 305 -5.16 -5.15 4.50
N ALA A 306 -6.03 -5.58 3.59
CA ALA A 306 -5.66 -5.99 2.24
C ALA A 306 -6.47 -5.22 1.21
N THR A 307 -5.88 -4.97 0.05
CA THR A 307 -6.53 -4.28 -1.07
C THR A 307 -6.32 -5.02 -2.39
N THR A 308 -7.20 -4.76 -3.34
CA THR A 308 -7.06 -5.19 -4.74
C THR A 308 -7.64 -4.10 -5.63
N SER A 309 -6.86 -3.65 -6.61
CA SER A 309 -7.34 -2.78 -7.68
C SER A 309 -7.83 -3.64 -8.86
N PHE A 310 -8.86 -3.14 -9.53
CA PHE A 310 -9.42 -3.71 -10.75
C PHE A 310 -9.39 -2.75 -11.94
N VAL A 311 -8.97 -1.50 -11.72
CA VAL A 311 -8.67 -0.60 -12.82
C VAL A 311 -7.58 -1.29 -13.63
N PRO A 312 -7.80 -1.56 -14.93
CA PRO A 312 -6.72 -1.92 -15.82
C PRO A 312 -5.74 -0.77 -15.68
N THR A 313 -4.62 -1.00 -14.98
CA THR A 313 -3.45 -0.17 -15.17
C THR A 313 -3.29 -0.17 -16.68
N LEU A 314 -3.45 0.98 -17.34
CA LEU A 314 -3.35 1.09 -18.78
C LEU A 314 -1.97 0.56 -19.16
N ALA A 315 -1.95 -0.73 -19.46
CA ALA A 315 -0.85 -1.56 -19.83
C ALA A 315 -1.45 -2.39 -20.95
N SER A 316 -0.93 -2.06 -22.13
CA SER A 316 -0.98 -2.80 -23.37
C SER A 316 -1.22 -4.30 -23.19
N THR A 317 -2.04 -4.83 -24.09
CA THR A 317 -2.27 -6.25 -24.33
C THR A 317 -0.95 -7.00 -24.50
N SER A 318 -0.40 -7.55 -23.42
CA SER A 318 0.52 -8.69 -23.53
C SER A 318 0.28 -9.66 -22.38
N SER A 319 -0.09 -10.87 -22.79
CA SER A 319 -0.32 -12.03 -21.96
C SER A 319 0.98 -12.53 -21.32
N ASP A 320 0.82 -13.15 -20.15
CA ASP A 320 1.79 -13.96 -19.39
C ASP A 320 2.65 -13.25 -18.31
N CYS A 321 2.15 -13.31 -17.07
CA CYS A 321 2.96 -13.43 -15.86
C CYS A 321 2.25 -14.34 -14.85
N LYS A 322 2.81 -15.54 -14.64
CA LYS A 322 2.31 -16.57 -13.74
C LYS A 322 2.86 -16.37 -12.32
N SER A 323 2.01 -15.90 -11.42
CA SER A 323 2.12 -16.18 -9.97
C SER A 323 0.75 -16.14 -9.28
N SER A 324 -0.18 -16.96 -9.79
CA SER A 324 -1.19 -17.71 -9.02
C SER A 324 -1.70 -18.82 -9.93
N ARG A 325 -0.87 -19.84 -10.15
CA ARG A 325 -1.19 -20.94 -11.08
C ARG A 325 -2.11 -21.98 -10.41
N ALA A 326 -3.29 -21.52 -10.01
CA ALA A 326 -4.43 -22.35 -9.62
C ALA A 326 -5.79 -21.77 -10.02
N PHE A 327 -5.87 -20.52 -10.53
CA PHE A 327 -7.19 -19.90 -10.81
C PHE A 327 -7.32 -19.16 -12.15
N GLU A 328 -6.29 -19.19 -13.00
CA GLU A 328 -6.24 -18.44 -14.26
C GLU A 328 -6.22 -19.36 -15.50
N VAL A 329 -7.01 -20.43 -15.45
CA VAL A 329 -7.29 -21.29 -16.61
C VAL A 329 -8.80 -21.29 -16.82
N LEU A 330 -9.22 -20.85 -18.02
CA LEU A 330 -10.58 -20.85 -18.59
C LEU A 330 -11.46 -19.60 -18.38
N TYR A 331 -11.07 -18.46 -18.93
CA TYR A 331 -12.04 -17.50 -19.51
C TYR A 331 -11.37 -16.74 -20.67
N GLN A 332 -11.28 -17.38 -21.84
CA GLN A 332 -11.15 -16.69 -23.13
C GLN A 332 -12.49 -16.86 -23.85
N LYS A 333 -13.17 -15.75 -24.13
CA LYS A 333 -14.42 -15.70 -24.88
C LYS A 333 -14.05 -15.17 -26.26
N ASP A 334 -14.11 -16.04 -27.27
CA ASP A 334 -13.89 -15.65 -28.66
C ASP A 334 -15.03 -14.71 -29.09
N VAL A 335 -14.69 -13.44 -29.32
CA VAL A 335 -15.58 -12.47 -29.98
C VAL A 335 -14.96 -12.18 -31.34
N ILE A 336 -15.58 -12.76 -32.37
CA ILE A 336 -15.33 -12.41 -33.77
C ILE A 336 -16.09 -11.11 -34.03
N THR A 337 -15.39 -10.01 -34.27
CA THR A 337 -16.00 -8.82 -34.87
C THR A 337 -15.12 -8.27 -35.98
N THR A 338 -15.71 -8.28 -37.18
CA THR A 338 -15.22 -7.78 -38.46
C THR A 338 -14.96 -6.26 -38.43
N SER A 339 -13.91 -5.85 -39.13
CA SER A 339 -13.39 -4.49 -39.29
C SER A 339 -14.15 -3.61 -40.29
N GLN A 340 -14.24 -2.31 -40.00
CA GLN A 340 -14.16 -1.15 -40.94
C GLN A 340 -14.08 0.15 -40.10
N SER A 341 -12.91 0.83 -40.05
CA SER A 341 -12.57 2.14 -40.66
C SER A 341 -13.57 3.28 -40.29
N ASP A 342 -13.16 4.41 -39.70
CA ASP A 342 -12.26 5.42 -40.25
C ASP A 342 -11.52 6.26 -39.17
N THR A 343 -10.52 6.98 -39.67
CA THR A 343 -9.55 7.88 -39.05
C THR A 343 -10.10 9.00 -38.18
N ASP A 344 -9.50 9.17 -36.99
CA ASP A 344 -9.25 10.50 -36.39
C ASP A 344 -7.84 10.52 -35.78
N ALA A 345 -7.02 11.44 -36.28
CA ALA A 345 -5.62 11.60 -35.92
C ALA A 345 -5.49 12.43 -34.64
N ASP A 346 -5.31 11.75 -33.51
CA ASP A 346 -4.95 12.41 -32.26
C ASP A 346 -3.44 12.33 -32.03
N ALA A 347 -2.83 13.50 -31.79
CA ALA A 347 -1.40 13.72 -31.79
C ALA A 347 -0.74 13.13 -30.53
N ASN A 348 -0.54 11.81 -30.51
CA ASN A 348 0.29 11.17 -29.51
C ASN A 348 1.77 11.44 -29.82
N LYS A 349 2.31 12.48 -29.20
CA LYS A 349 3.72 12.88 -29.25
C LYS A 349 4.57 11.75 -28.65
N THR A 350 4.92 10.78 -29.48
CA THR A 350 5.85 9.71 -29.14
C THR A 350 7.20 10.38 -28.91
N VAL A 351 7.63 10.48 -27.66
CA VAL A 351 8.95 11.00 -27.31
C VAL A 351 9.98 10.06 -27.94
N GLU A 352 10.54 10.46 -29.08
CA GLU A 352 11.58 9.67 -29.75
C GLU A 352 12.77 9.55 -28.79
N LYS A 353 12.98 8.33 -28.28
CA LYS A 353 14.19 7.98 -27.54
C LYS A 353 15.39 8.34 -28.42
N PRO A 354 16.40 9.07 -27.92
CA PRO A 354 17.54 9.49 -28.74
C PRO A 354 18.26 8.25 -29.29
N LYS A 355 18.11 7.99 -30.59
CA LYS A 355 18.69 6.85 -31.33
C LYS A 355 20.20 6.97 -31.56
N ILE A 356 20.86 7.92 -30.89
CA ILE A 356 22.29 8.11 -31.04
C ILE A 356 22.97 6.91 -30.37
N ALA A 357 23.77 6.17 -31.14
CA ALA A 357 24.63 5.13 -30.59
C ALA A 357 25.58 5.77 -29.57
N GLN A 358 25.37 5.48 -28.29
CA GLN A 358 26.18 6.03 -27.20
C GLN A 358 26.92 4.90 -26.51
N GLU A 359 28.25 5.02 -26.43
CA GLU A 359 29.07 4.10 -25.65
C GLU A 359 28.82 4.33 -24.16
N GLY A 360 28.47 3.27 -23.43
CA GLY A 360 28.18 3.36 -22.01
C GLY A 360 27.75 2.04 -21.38
N CYS A 361 27.03 2.14 -20.27
CA CYS A 361 26.48 1.01 -19.53
C CYS A 361 24.95 1.13 -19.48
N TYR A 362 24.28 0.11 -19.98
CA TYR A 362 22.82 0.01 -19.96
C TYR A 362 22.39 -0.87 -18.80
N LEU A 363 21.34 -0.46 -18.09
CA LEU A 363 20.64 -1.32 -17.14
C LEU A 363 19.48 -2.00 -17.87
N TYR A 364 19.43 -3.33 -17.78
CA TYR A 364 18.41 -4.15 -18.39
C TYR A 364 17.78 -5.06 -17.34
N TYR A 365 16.46 -5.20 -17.37
CA TYR A 365 15.72 -6.16 -16.55
C TYR A 365 15.23 -7.32 -17.41
N ASP A 366 15.76 -8.50 -17.12
CA ASP A 366 15.28 -9.75 -17.69
C ASP A 366 14.15 -10.28 -16.80
N ALA A 367 12.90 -10.15 -17.27
CA ALA A 367 11.74 -10.59 -16.51
C ALA A 367 11.58 -12.11 -16.47
N ASP A 368 12.11 -12.82 -17.46
CA ASP A 368 11.92 -14.27 -17.55
C ASP A 368 12.86 -14.98 -16.55
N SER A 369 14.06 -14.42 -16.36
CA SER A 369 15.00 -14.90 -15.35
C SER A 369 14.97 -14.11 -14.03
N CYS A 370 14.15 -13.06 -13.94
CA CYS A 370 14.11 -12.10 -12.84
C CYS A 370 15.53 -11.59 -12.50
N LYS A 371 16.25 -10.99 -13.44
CA LYS A 371 17.62 -10.48 -13.21
C LYS A 371 17.77 -9.03 -13.62
N LEU A 372 18.56 -8.28 -12.87
CA LEU A 372 19.10 -7.00 -13.32
C LEU A 372 20.50 -7.22 -13.89
N ILE A 373 20.71 -6.72 -15.11
CA ILE A 373 21.94 -6.94 -15.89
C ILE A 373 22.49 -5.57 -16.29
N LEU A 374 23.78 -5.37 -16.02
CA LEU A 374 24.57 -4.29 -16.62
C LEU A 374 25.06 -4.77 -17.98
N HIS A 375 24.80 -4.00 -19.03
CA HIS A 375 25.27 -4.29 -20.37
C HIS A 375 26.14 -3.15 -20.86
N TYR A 376 27.46 -3.35 -20.83
CA TYR A 376 28.43 -2.43 -21.39
C TYR A 376 28.45 -2.59 -22.91
N SER A 377 28.02 -1.56 -23.63
CA SER A 377 27.87 -1.59 -25.08
C SER A 377 28.36 -0.29 -25.71
N LYS A 378 28.92 -0.41 -26.93
CA LYS A 378 29.23 0.74 -27.79
C LYS A 378 28.02 1.20 -28.62
N PHE A 379 26.95 0.43 -28.58
CA PHE A 379 25.72 0.63 -29.34
C PHE A 379 24.53 0.66 -28.40
N PHE A 380 23.44 1.28 -28.88
CA PHE A 380 22.17 1.30 -28.16
C PHE A 380 21.67 -0.12 -27.84
N VAL A 381 21.17 -0.31 -26.63
CA VAL A 381 20.60 -1.58 -26.16
C VAL A 381 19.08 -1.43 -26.05
N HIS A 382 18.35 -2.15 -26.91
CA HIS A 382 16.90 -2.14 -26.91
C HIS A 382 16.32 -2.71 -25.60
N GLY A 383 15.25 -2.11 -25.09
CA GLY A 383 14.60 -2.53 -23.85
C GLY A 383 15.39 -2.23 -22.57
N ALA A 384 16.49 -1.48 -22.65
CA ALA A 384 17.15 -0.96 -21.46
C ALA A 384 16.20 -0.04 -20.67
N ILE A 385 16.29 -0.11 -19.35
CA ILE A 385 15.50 0.70 -18.41
C ILE A 385 16.29 1.89 -17.87
N GLY A 386 17.62 1.86 -17.98
CA GLY A 386 18.47 2.99 -17.65
C GLY A 386 19.76 2.95 -18.45
N PHE A 387 20.47 4.08 -18.50
CA PHE A 387 21.74 4.21 -19.20
C PHE A 387 22.64 5.18 -18.44
N TRP A 388 23.95 4.94 -18.43
CA TRP A 388 24.91 5.98 -18.09
C TRP A 388 26.12 5.96 -19.02
N LYS A 389 26.69 7.14 -19.24
CA LYS A 389 27.96 7.35 -19.96
C LYS A 389 29.00 7.95 -18.99
N PRO A 390 30.29 7.61 -19.13
CA PRO A 390 31.33 8.15 -18.25
C PRO A 390 31.44 9.68 -18.40
N GLY A 391 31.85 10.35 -17.33
CA GLY A 391 32.07 11.79 -17.32
C GLY A 391 33.31 12.21 -18.10
N PRO A 392 33.53 13.52 -18.28
CA PRO A 392 34.74 14.05 -18.89
C PRO A 392 36.00 13.51 -18.20
N GLY A 393 36.97 13.01 -18.97
CA GLY A 393 38.22 12.44 -18.44
C GLY A 393 38.13 10.98 -17.99
N PHE A 394 36.93 10.40 -17.92
CA PHE A 394 36.73 8.98 -17.61
C PHE A 394 36.49 8.16 -18.88
N LYS A 395 36.99 6.93 -18.91
CA LYS A 395 36.76 5.98 -20.01
C LYS A 395 36.45 4.59 -19.46
N ILE A 396 35.43 3.95 -20.01
CA ILE A 396 35.12 2.55 -19.69
C ILE A 396 36.25 1.69 -20.27
N LYS A 397 36.86 0.85 -19.42
CA LYS A 397 37.96 -0.02 -19.84
C LYS A 397 37.48 -0.99 -20.93
N GLU A 398 38.28 -1.17 -21.98
CA GLU A 398 37.85 -1.90 -23.17
C GLU A 398 37.41 -3.36 -22.91
N PHE A 399 38.03 -4.03 -21.92
CA PHE A 399 37.65 -5.38 -21.54
C PHE A 399 36.22 -5.49 -21.00
N LYS A 400 35.60 -4.39 -20.53
CA LYS A 400 34.21 -4.39 -20.09
C LYS A 400 33.25 -4.62 -21.26
N PHE A 401 33.61 -4.24 -22.48
CA PHE A 401 32.81 -4.50 -23.68
C PHE A 401 33.06 -5.89 -24.27
N LYS A 402 34.32 -6.36 -24.21
CA LYS A 402 34.77 -7.62 -24.85
C LYS A 402 34.84 -8.82 -23.90
N GLY A 403 34.36 -8.69 -22.66
CA GLY A 403 34.45 -9.74 -21.64
C GLY A 403 33.74 -11.04 -22.03
N LYS A 404 33.96 -12.10 -21.24
CA LYS A 404 33.42 -13.47 -21.48
C LYS A 404 31.90 -13.53 -21.73
N HIS A 405 31.14 -12.51 -21.32
CA HIS A 405 29.69 -12.42 -21.50
C HIS A 405 29.28 -11.26 -22.41
N PHE A 406 30.13 -10.86 -23.37
CA PHE A 406 29.84 -9.79 -24.34
C PHE A 406 29.41 -8.48 -23.64
N GLY A 407 30.13 -8.13 -22.58
CA GLY A 407 29.85 -6.95 -21.76
C GLY A 407 28.62 -7.03 -20.87
N LYS A 408 27.96 -8.18 -20.75
CA LYS A 408 26.90 -8.42 -19.76
C LYS A 408 27.49 -8.78 -18.40
N HIS A 409 26.96 -8.17 -17.35
CA HIS A 409 27.30 -8.46 -15.96
C HIS A 409 26.01 -8.50 -15.14
N GLU A 410 25.69 -9.65 -14.57
CA GLU A 410 24.54 -9.79 -13.67
C GLU A 410 24.78 -8.95 -12.40
N LEU A 411 23.93 -7.95 -12.19
CA LEU A 411 24.00 -7.06 -11.03
C LEU A 411 23.31 -7.67 -9.83
N VAL A 412 22.09 -8.18 -10.05
CA VAL A 412 21.26 -8.81 -9.01
C VAL A 412 20.65 -10.08 -9.58
N LYS A 413 20.93 -11.21 -8.93
CA LYS A 413 20.31 -12.51 -9.23
C LYS A 413 19.00 -12.63 -8.45
N ASN A 414 17.99 -13.25 -9.05
CA ASN A 414 16.69 -13.48 -8.41
C ASN A 414 16.05 -12.19 -7.88
N CYS A 415 15.98 -11.20 -8.75
CA CYS A 415 15.31 -9.92 -8.59
C CYS A 415 13.78 -10.07 -8.61
N ALA A 416 13.27 -11.04 -7.85
CA ALA A 416 11.85 -11.36 -7.71
C ALA A 416 11.17 -10.48 -6.66
N SER A 417 11.94 -9.88 -5.74
CA SER A 417 11.42 -8.90 -4.80
C SER A 417 11.65 -7.48 -5.31
N ARG A 418 10.71 -6.59 -4.99
CA ARG A 418 10.82 -5.15 -5.27
C ARG A 418 12.07 -4.54 -4.62
N LYS A 419 12.46 -5.03 -3.44
CA LYS A 419 13.66 -4.57 -2.73
C LYS A 419 14.92 -4.91 -3.51
N ASP A 420 15.03 -6.12 -4.04
CA ASP A 420 16.21 -6.51 -4.83
C ASP A 420 16.33 -5.68 -6.11
N TYR A 421 15.20 -5.36 -6.74
CA TYR A 421 15.16 -4.48 -7.91
C TYR A 421 15.65 -3.06 -7.57
N TYR A 422 15.16 -2.48 -6.48
CA TYR A 422 15.56 -1.14 -6.05
C TYR A 422 17.03 -1.09 -5.62
N SER A 423 17.52 -2.16 -4.99
CA SER A 423 18.93 -2.31 -4.64
C SER A 423 19.82 -2.33 -5.88
N GLY A 424 19.41 -3.04 -6.94
CA GLY A 424 20.13 -3.05 -8.22
C GLY A 424 20.18 -1.67 -8.87
N TRP A 425 19.09 -0.90 -8.83
CA TRP A 425 19.09 0.49 -9.30
C TRP A 425 20.08 1.38 -8.53
N ILE A 426 20.17 1.23 -7.21
CA ILE A 426 21.16 1.97 -6.41
C ILE A 426 22.59 1.60 -6.82
N GLN A 427 22.88 0.32 -7.05
CA GLN A 427 24.20 -0.12 -7.52
C GLN A 427 24.53 0.43 -8.91
N PHE A 428 23.53 0.51 -9.81
CA PHE A 428 23.68 1.09 -11.13
C PHE A 428 24.07 2.57 -11.08
N VAL A 429 23.37 3.38 -10.28
CA VAL A 429 23.66 4.81 -10.12
C VAL A 429 25.00 5.02 -9.41
N ARG A 430 25.38 4.17 -8.46
CA ARG A 430 26.72 4.20 -7.85
C ARG A 430 27.82 3.98 -8.88
N ALA A 431 27.62 3.04 -9.81
CA ALA A 431 28.57 2.81 -10.88
C ALA A 431 28.70 4.02 -11.82
N ALA A 432 27.60 4.72 -12.10
CA ALA A 432 27.62 5.99 -12.84
C ALA A 432 28.42 7.06 -12.09
N LYS A 433 28.13 7.27 -10.79
CA LYS A 433 28.84 8.24 -9.94
C LYS A 433 30.34 7.97 -9.86
N ALA A 434 30.73 6.71 -9.71
CA ALA A 434 32.15 6.33 -9.63
C ALA A 434 32.95 6.69 -10.89
N MET A 435 32.27 6.94 -12.00
CA MET A 435 32.84 7.37 -13.28
C MET A 435 32.50 8.83 -13.60
N GLU A 436 32.02 9.59 -12.61
CA GLU A 436 31.51 10.97 -12.75
C GLU A 436 30.52 11.12 -13.91
N GLY A 437 29.74 10.07 -14.14
CA GLY A 437 28.94 9.89 -15.33
C GLY A 437 27.66 10.71 -15.36
N SER A 438 27.12 10.80 -16.57
CA SER A 438 25.74 11.22 -16.79
C SER A 438 24.84 9.99 -16.83
N LEU A 439 23.67 10.08 -16.22
CA LEU A 439 22.67 9.02 -16.06
C LEU A 439 21.38 9.42 -16.81
N TRP A 440 20.71 8.44 -17.38
CA TRP A 440 19.35 8.52 -17.89
C TRP A 440 18.53 7.42 -17.24
N VAL A 441 17.38 7.79 -16.70
CA VAL A 441 16.33 6.86 -16.29
C VAL A 441 15.33 6.82 -17.43
N TYR A 442 15.18 5.70 -18.10
CA TYR A 442 14.21 5.64 -19.18
C TYR A 442 12.82 5.45 -18.59
N GLY A 443 11.89 6.29 -19.06
CA GLY A 443 10.49 6.14 -18.72
C GLY A 443 9.97 4.79 -19.18
N ARG A 444 8.95 4.28 -18.48
CA ARG A 444 8.35 3.00 -18.80
C ARG A 444 7.71 3.07 -20.19
N SER A 445 8.17 2.20 -21.10
CA SER A 445 7.47 1.87 -22.33
C SER A 445 6.77 0.53 -22.21
N ASP A 446 5.81 0.24 -23.09
CA ASP A 446 5.10 -1.04 -23.17
C ASP A 446 6.06 -2.25 -23.24
N GLU A 447 7.24 -2.05 -23.83
CA GLU A 447 8.26 -3.09 -23.99
C GLU A 447 9.15 -3.30 -22.75
N THR A 448 9.23 -2.31 -21.85
CA THR A 448 10.12 -2.39 -20.69
C THR A 448 9.40 -3.06 -19.52
N LYS A 449 9.88 -4.24 -19.16
CA LYS A 449 9.43 -4.98 -17.97
C LYS A 449 10.17 -4.47 -16.72
N GLY A 450 9.53 -4.54 -15.55
CA GLY A 450 10.14 -4.13 -14.27
C GLY A 450 9.13 -3.49 -13.31
N TYR A 451 9.60 -3.14 -12.11
CA TYR A 451 8.80 -2.37 -11.15
C TYR A 451 8.87 -0.87 -11.44
N GLU A 452 7.75 -0.18 -11.22
CA GLU A 452 7.71 1.28 -11.27
C GLU A 452 8.40 1.87 -10.05
N LEU A 453 9.31 2.80 -10.32
CA LEU A 453 10.07 3.51 -9.30
C LEU A 453 10.35 4.94 -9.72
N GLU A 454 10.71 5.73 -8.74
CA GLU A 454 11.35 7.03 -8.88
C GLU A 454 12.66 7.02 -8.10
N LEU A 455 13.66 7.71 -8.65
CA LEU A 455 14.96 7.89 -8.01
C LEU A 455 15.02 9.30 -7.44
N PHE A 456 15.37 9.39 -6.16
CA PHE A 456 15.59 10.66 -5.47
C PHE A 456 17.04 10.76 -5.05
N VAL A 457 17.63 11.92 -5.27
CA VAL A 457 19.00 12.22 -4.86
C VAL A 457 19.00 13.25 -3.74
N TYR A 458 19.95 13.08 -2.82
CA TYR A 458 20.22 14.04 -1.78
C TYR A 458 21.51 14.80 -2.08
N TYR A 459 21.46 16.11 -1.96
CA TYR A 459 22.59 17.03 -2.01
C TYR A 459 22.79 17.70 -0.67
N LYS A 460 24.05 17.92 -0.30
CA LYS A 460 24.38 18.60 0.96
C LYS A 460 24.26 20.11 0.82
N ASP A 461 24.88 20.67 -0.22
CA ASP A 461 25.11 22.11 -0.36
C ASP A 461 24.80 22.56 -1.80
N ARG A 462 23.51 22.58 -2.19
CA ARG A 462 23.12 23.18 -3.49
C ARG A 462 22.86 24.68 -3.37
N PRO A 463 23.25 25.49 -4.37
CA PRO A 463 23.03 26.94 -4.36
C PRO A 463 21.56 27.35 -4.27
N ASP A 464 20.65 26.53 -4.82
CA ASP A 464 19.19 26.76 -4.77
C ASP A 464 18.55 26.37 -3.43
N GLY A 465 19.35 25.82 -2.49
CA GLY A 465 18.88 25.38 -1.19
C GLY A 465 18.05 24.08 -1.20
N LEU A 466 17.82 23.48 -2.37
CA LEU A 466 17.07 22.23 -2.50
C LEU A 466 17.98 21.03 -2.23
N GLN A 467 17.72 20.36 -1.12
CA GLN A 467 18.50 19.18 -0.69
C GLN A 467 18.04 17.89 -1.37
N THR A 468 16.79 17.80 -1.82
CA THR A 468 16.23 16.59 -2.45
C THR A 468 15.74 16.92 -3.86
N MET A 469 16.04 16.06 -4.82
CA MET A 469 15.58 16.18 -6.19
C MET A 469 15.21 14.81 -6.75
N ALA A 470 14.12 14.72 -7.50
CA ALA A 470 13.81 13.55 -8.31
C ALA A 470 14.68 13.55 -9.57
N ILE A 471 15.25 12.40 -9.94
CA ILE A 471 15.95 12.26 -11.21
C ILE A 471 14.90 12.27 -12.33
N PRO A 472 14.96 13.22 -13.29
CA PRO A 472 13.97 13.29 -14.35
C PRO A 472 14.06 12.08 -15.29
N GLU A 473 12.90 11.60 -15.75
CA GLU A 473 12.83 10.52 -16.72
C GLU A 473 13.18 11.04 -18.12
N ASN A 474 13.94 10.24 -18.87
CA ASN A 474 14.38 10.50 -20.25
C ASN A 474 15.25 11.76 -20.42
N GLU A 475 15.72 12.35 -19.34
CA GLU A 475 16.62 13.50 -19.35
C GLU A 475 18.01 13.13 -18.82
N GLU A 476 19.02 13.90 -19.25
CA GLU A 476 20.38 13.72 -18.78
C GLU A 476 20.54 14.25 -17.35
N PHE A 477 20.96 13.39 -16.43
CA PHE A 477 21.20 13.73 -15.03
C PHE A 477 22.68 13.52 -14.66
N LYS A 478 23.35 14.55 -14.15
CA LYS A 478 24.76 14.45 -13.71
C LYS A 478 24.87 13.84 -12.33
N SER A 479 25.63 12.75 -12.20
CA SER A 479 25.75 12.00 -10.94
C SER A 479 26.83 12.50 -9.97
N THR A 480 27.65 13.48 -10.37
CA THR A 480 28.85 13.93 -9.64
C THR A 480 28.58 14.37 -8.20
N GLU A 481 27.54 15.15 -7.98
CA GLU A 481 27.32 15.85 -6.69
C GLU A 481 26.44 15.11 -5.68
N ILE A 482 25.88 13.94 -6.06
CA ILE A 482 24.94 13.21 -5.20
C ILE A 482 25.62 12.67 -3.92
N LYS A 483 25.01 12.83 -2.75
CA LYS A 483 25.53 12.33 -1.45
C LYS A 483 24.75 11.15 -0.91
N ALA A 484 23.47 11.08 -1.23
CA ALA A 484 22.66 9.89 -1.02
C ALA A 484 21.68 9.71 -2.18
N LEU A 485 21.16 8.49 -2.28
CA LEU A 485 20.20 8.09 -3.29
C LEU A 485 19.10 7.26 -2.63
N ALA A 486 17.88 7.43 -3.09
CA ALA A 486 16.74 6.64 -2.72
C ALA A 486 16.06 6.14 -3.99
N CYS A 487 15.61 4.89 -3.95
CA CYS A 487 14.82 4.25 -4.97
C CYS A 487 13.50 3.83 -4.33
N LEU A 488 12.45 4.55 -4.69
CA LEU A 488 11.14 4.47 -4.06
C LEU A 488 10.09 4.05 -5.10
N PRO A 489 8.97 3.44 -4.70
CA PRO A 489 7.83 3.25 -5.61
C PRO A 489 7.33 4.60 -6.15
N LYS A 490 6.81 4.60 -7.38
CA LYS A 490 6.19 5.79 -7.96
C LYS A 490 5.06 6.32 -7.07
N LEU A 491 4.89 7.64 -7.05
CA LEU A 491 3.84 8.33 -6.28
C LEU A 491 3.89 8.05 -4.77
N SER A 492 5.09 7.77 -4.24
CA SER A 492 5.25 7.65 -2.79
C SER A 492 5.03 8.99 -2.09
N SER A 493 4.61 8.95 -0.81
CA SER A 493 4.45 10.14 0.05
C SER A 493 5.74 10.94 0.24
N PHE A 494 6.88 10.42 -0.22
CA PHE A 494 8.15 11.14 -0.23
C PHE A 494 8.12 12.39 -1.14
N HIS A 495 7.19 12.48 -2.10
CA HIS A 495 6.99 13.69 -2.91
C HIS A 495 6.58 14.89 -2.08
N GLU A 496 5.76 14.67 -1.06
CA GLU A 496 5.27 15.77 -0.19
C GLU A 496 6.45 16.49 0.47
N ILE A 497 7.50 15.76 0.83
CA ILE A 497 8.73 16.32 1.42
C ILE A 497 9.43 17.26 0.43
N ILE A 498 9.42 16.89 -0.86
CA ILE A 498 10.09 17.64 -1.94
C ILE A 498 9.28 18.88 -2.30
N GLU A 499 7.96 18.71 -2.47
CA GLU A 499 7.05 19.81 -2.79
C GLU A 499 7.02 20.87 -1.69
N LEU A 500 7.13 20.46 -0.42
CA LEU A 500 7.19 21.37 0.73
C LEU A 500 8.58 21.99 0.95
N GLY A 501 9.60 21.58 0.18
CA GLY A 501 10.96 22.11 0.31
C GLY A 501 11.58 21.86 1.70
N ILE A 502 11.17 20.78 2.39
CA ILE A 502 11.60 20.52 3.76
C ILE A 502 13.09 20.14 3.76
N LYS A 503 13.89 20.96 4.46
CA LYS A 503 15.30 20.64 4.71
C LYS A 503 15.41 19.57 5.79
N MET A 504 16.23 18.57 5.54
CA MET A 504 16.49 17.49 6.47
C MET A 504 17.96 17.08 6.44
N ASP A 505 18.47 16.65 7.60
CA ASP A 505 19.79 16.07 7.66
C ASP A 505 19.82 14.75 6.88
N MET A 506 20.99 14.43 6.33
CA MET A 506 21.17 13.25 5.48
C MET A 506 20.79 11.94 6.19
N ASN A 507 21.01 11.83 7.51
CA ASN A 507 20.70 10.58 8.23
C ASN A 507 19.18 10.38 8.29
N ARG A 508 18.45 11.43 8.66
CA ARG A 508 16.99 11.43 8.65
C ARG A 508 16.45 11.15 7.25
N TRP A 509 16.97 11.83 6.23
CA TRP A 509 16.58 11.61 4.83
C TRP A 509 16.73 10.14 4.41
N VAL A 510 17.89 9.54 4.70
CA VAL A 510 18.15 8.13 4.40
C VAL A 510 17.18 7.24 5.16
N ASN A 511 16.96 7.46 6.46
CA ASN A 511 16.07 6.63 7.27
C ASN A 511 14.62 6.70 6.80
N GLU A 512 14.13 7.90 6.49
CA GLU A 512 12.76 8.14 6.03
C GLU A 512 12.55 7.49 4.66
N ALA A 513 13.47 7.69 3.71
CA ALA A 513 13.42 7.03 2.41
C ALA A 513 13.52 5.49 2.52
N SER A 514 14.34 4.96 3.43
CA SER A 514 14.48 3.52 3.68
C SER A 514 13.22 2.89 4.28
N SER A 515 12.35 3.68 4.93
CA SER A 515 11.06 3.18 5.44
C SER A 515 10.05 2.91 4.33
N ILE A 516 10.20 3.58 3.18
CA ILE A 516 9.31 3.51 2.01
C ILE A 516 9.87 2.55 0.94
N GLY A 517 11.16 2.66 0.65
CA GLY A 517 11.83 1.91 -0.42
C GLY A 517 13.21 1.42 -0.01
N ILE A 518 14.22 1.68 -0.84
CA ILE A 518 15.63 1.51 -0.45
C ILE A 518 16.33 2.83 -0.61
N SER A 519 17.15 3.20 0.36
CA SER A 519 18.04 4.33 0.24
C SER A 519 19.46 3.93 0.64
N SER A 520 20.42 4.70 0.18
CA SER A 520 21.81 4.50 0.53
C SER A 520 22.62 5.76 0.39
N ARG A 521 23.61 5.92 1.27
CA ARG A 521 24.64 6.93 1.11
C ARG A 521 25.50 6.56 -0.07
N ILE A 522 25.95 7.58 -0.79
CA ILE A 522 26.92 7.42 -1.86
C ILE A 522 28.11 8.29 -1.50
N MET A 523 29.14 7.63 -0.98
CA MET A 523 30.41 8.24 -0.63
C MET A 523 31.22 8.55 -1.88
#